data_AF-A0A1H9WMJ0-F1
#
_entry.id   AF-A0A1H9WMJ0-F1
#
_cell.length_a   1.000
_cell.length_b   1.000
_cell.length_c   1.000
_cell.angle_alpha   90.00
_cell.angle_beta   90.00
_cell.angle_gamma   90.00
#
_symmetry.space_group_name_H-M   'P 1'
#
loop_
_entity.id
_entity.type
_entity.pdbx_description
1 polymer ?
#
loop_
_entity_poly.entity_id
_entity_poly.type
_entity_poly.pdbx_seq_one_letter_code
_entity_poly.pdbx_strand_id
1 'polypeptide(L)'
;MLPQKRYERPELTSHKLTAPLAAVLVAALGAGLLAATPAAAETPEPPTGTATGAGSSARTVTLVTGDRVTLDAKGKVTGVTAAEGRKGMAFRVQQAAGHAYVVPRDAEPLLANGTADRRLFDVTQLVSSRYDDARRADLPLIVTYDKGTSVPASTFRGSGATVRRDLPSINGDAVRARKSEGSDLWETLTSGPGAAKVRKIWLDGRVKATLDRSVPQIGAPAAWAAGYDGKGVKVAVLDTGIDATHPDLKDRIGVGPEYERNVPPGGQVGHGRESVS
;
A
#
# COMPACT_ATOMS: atom_id res chain seq x y z
N MET A 1 -29.34 -3.03 34.29
CA MET A 1 -30.27 -2.28 33.42
C MET A 1 -29.97 -0.80 33.61
N LEU A 2 -29.09 -0.25 32.78
CA LEU A 2 -28.55 1.13 32.89
C LEU A 2 -29.22 2.01 31.82
N PRO A 3 -29.67 3.24 32.15
CA PRO A 3 -30.38 4.08 31.19
C PRO A 3 -29.43 4.71 30.16
N GLN A 4 -29.80 4.56 28.90
CA GLN A 4 -29.12 5.14 27.73
C GLN A 4 -29.38 6.65 27.67
N LYS A 5 -28.33 7.48 27.77
CA LYS A 5 -28.42 8.91 27.43
C LYS A 5 -28.55 9.06 25.92
N ARG A 6 -29.70 9.59 25.47
CA ARG A 6 -29.92 10.05 24.08
C ARG A 6 -29.00 11.24 23.81
N TYR A 7 -28.22 11.17 22.74
CA TYR A 7 -27.48 12.31 22.22
C TYR A 7 -28.32 12.91 21.08
N GLU A 8 -28.84 14.11 21.30
CA GLU A 8 -29.55 14.88 20.27
C GLU A 8 -28.54 15.39 19.21
N ARG A 9 -28.92 15.27 17.93
CA ARG A 9 -28.17 15.84 16.80
C ARG A 9 -28.44 17.34 16.71
N PRO A 10 -27.42 18.21 16.57
CA PRO A 10 -27.67 19.59 16.19
C PRO A 10 -27.96 19.70 14.69
N GLU A 11 -29.14 20.25 14.38
CA GLU A 11 -29.55 20.76 13.08
C GLU A 11 -28.55 21.82 12.58
N LEU A 12 -27.98 21.64 11.39
CA LEU A 12 -27.13 22.62 10.73
C LEU A 12 -27.96 23.40 9.70
N THR A 13 -28.32 24.61 10.11
CA THR A 13 -29.03 25.64 9.38
C THR A 13 -28.32 25.99 8.06
N SER A 14 -29.08 25.95 6.96
CA SER A 14 -28.62 26.41 5.64
C SER A 14 -28.52 27.93 5.59
N HIS A 15 -27.34 28.46 5.28
CA HIS A 15 -27.18 29.84 4.81
C HIS A 15 -26.82 29.85 3.32
N LYS A 16 -27.82 30.23 2.51
CA LYS A 16 -27.64 30.64 1.11
C LYS A 16 -27.07 32.06 1.12
N LEU A 17 -25.96 32.28 0.42
CA LEU A 17 -25.49 33.60 0.04
C LEU A 17 -25.27 33.62 -1.47
N THR A 18 -26.25 34.22 -2.14
CA THR A 18 -26.25 34.73 -3.51
C THR A 18 -25.70 36.15 -3.51
N ALA A 19 -24.75 36.48 -4.39
CA ALA A 19 -24.61 37.81 -5.03
C ALA A 19 -23.51 37.79 -6.12
N PRO A 20 -23.56 38.71 -7.12
CA PRO A 20 -23.19 38.41 -8.50
C PRO A 20 -22.12 39.35 -9.14
N LEU A 21 -21.82 39.08 -10.43
CA LEU A 21 -21.36 39.98 -11.50
C LEU A 21 -20.05 40.79 -11.34
N ALA A 22 -19.12 40.62 -12.29
CA ALA A 22 -18.62 41.72 -13.13
C ALA A 22 -17.82 41.17 -14.33
N ALA A 23 -18.32 41.46 -15.53
CA ALA A 23 -17.63 41.31 -16.80
C ALA A 23 -16.93 42.64 -17.16
N VAL A 24 -15.74 42.60 -17.75
CA VAL A 24 -15.24 43.69 -18.60
C VAL A 24 -14.56 43.10 -19.83
N LEU A 25 -15.15 43.45 -20.96
CA LEU A 25 -14.75 43.24 -22.35
C LEU A 25 -13.98 44.49 -22.80
N VAL A 26 -12.82 44.34 -23.45
CA VAL A 26 -12.26 45.40 -24.30
C VAL A 26 -11.84 44.78 -25.63
N ALA A 27 -12.63 45.09 -26.65
CA ALA A 27 -12.32 44.91 -28.05
C ALA A 27 -11.69 46.21 -28.59
N ALA A 28 -10.64 46.11 -29.39
CA ALA A 28 -10.15 47.19 -30.23
C ALA A 28 -9.94 46.66 -31.65
N LEU A 29 -10.80 47.13 -32.57
CA LEU A 29 -10.66 47.00 -34.02
C LEU A 29 -9.66 48.05 -34.51
N GLY A 30 -8.75 47.64 -35.40
CA GLY A 30 -7.94 48.54 -36.23
C GLY A 30 -7.74 47.93 -37.60
N ALA A 31 -8.38 48.50 -38.62
CA ALA A 31 -8.23 48.15 -40.03
C ALA A 31 -7.11 49.02 -40.66
N GLY A 32 -6.24 48.39 -41.44
CA GLY A 32 -5.24 49.08 -42.27
C GLY A 32 -4.70 48.13 -43.34
N LEU A 33 -5.15 48.32 -44.58
CA LEU A 33 -4.74 47.58 -45.77
C LEU A 33 -3.73 48.43 -46.55
N LEU A 34 -2.53 47.91 -46.84
CA LEU A 34 -1.61 48.37 -47.89
C LEU A 34 -0.63 47.23 -48.26
N ALA A 35 -0.25 47.20 -49.54
CA ALA A 35 0.09 46.01 -50.32
C ALA A 35 1.54 45.47 -50.20
N ALA A 36 1.61 44.14 -50.33
CA ALA A 36 2.64 43.18 -50.76
C ALA A 36 4.09 43.61 -51.11
N THR A 37 5.03 42.85 -50.53
CA THR A 37 6.22 42.29 -51.18
C THR A 37 6.36 40.81 -50.77
N PRO A 38 6.67 39.84 -51.66
CA PRO A 38 6.97 38.47 -51.24
C PRO A 38 8.45 38.41 -50.87
N ALA A 39 8.75 38.59 -49.59
CA ALA A 39 10.07 38.29 -49.04
C ALA A 39 10.10 36.84 -48.54
N ALA A 40 11.22 36.19 -48.81
CA ALA A 40 11.47 34.76 -48.66
C ALA A 40 11.03 34.17 -47.32
N ALA A 41 10.54 32.92 -47.38
CA ALA A 41 10.25 32.10 -46.24
C ALA A 41 11.51 31.88 -45.38
N GLU A 42 11.62 32.62 -44.28
CA GLU A 42 12.39 32.19 -43.12
C GLU A 42 11.54 31.16 -42.38
N THR A 43 12.00 29.90 -42.40
CA THR A 43 11.53 28.83 -41.52
C THR A 43 11.53 29.37 -40.09
N PRO A 44 10.39 29.40 -39.37
CA PRO A 44 10.41 29.72 -37.96
C PRO A 44 11.20 28.61 -37.25
N GLU A 45 12.37 28.97 -36.72
CA GLU A 45 13.00 28.16 -35.69
C GLU A 45 11.96 27.89 -34.59
N PRO A 46 11.87 26.65 -34.10
CA PRO A 46 10.98 26.35 -33.00
C PRO A 46 11.32 27.27 -31.82
N PRO A 47 10.34 27.84 -31.12
CA PRO A 47 10.64 28.59 -29.91
C PRO A 47 11.39 27.66 -28.97
N THR A 48 12.64 27.98 -28.69
CA THR A 48 13.42 27.50 -27.56
C THR A 48 12.79 28.07 -26.28
N GLY A 49 11.53 27.70 -26.05
CA GLY A 49 10.88 27.80 -24.77
C GLY A 49 11.36 26.60 -23.98
N THR A 50 12.38 26.81 -23.16
CA THR A 50 12.58 25.99 -21.97
C THR A 50 11.27 26.02 -21.19
N ALA A 51 10.44 25.01 -21.41
CA ALA A 51 9.35 24.66 -20.53
C ALA A 51 10.00 24.20 -19.21
N THR A 52 10.48 25.15 -18.42
CA THR A 52 10.70 25.00 -16.98
C THR A 52 9.32 24.97 -16.33
N GLY A 53 8.51 23.97 -16.70
CA GLY A 53 7.39 23.52 -15.91
C GLY A 53 7.95 22.56 -14.89
N ALA A 54 8.17 23.07 -13.68
CA ALA A 54 8.63 22.34 -12.50
C ALA A 54 8.25 20.85 -12.56
N GLY A 55 9.26 20.00 -12.73
CA GLY A 55 9.16 18.56 -12.64
C GLY A 55 8.66 18.18 -11.25
N SER A 56 7.35 18.23 -11.08
CA SER A 56 6.65 17.52 -10.02
C SER A 56 7.04 16.07 -10.24
N SER A 57 7.90 15.53 -9.39
CA SER A 57 8.46 14.19 -9.55
C SER A 57 7.31 13.20 -9.50
N ALA A 58 6.72 12.93 -10.66
CA ALA A 58 5.51 12.15 -10.78
C ALA A 58 5.84 10.73 -10.33
N ARG A 59 5.10 10.25 -9.34
CA ARG A 59 5.28 8.88 -8.83
C ARG A 59 4.28 8.00 -9.53
N THR A 60 4.73 6.80 -9.88
CA THR A 60 3.89 5.81 -10.54
C THR A 60 3.79 4.58 -9.66
N VAL A 61 2.57 4.10 -9.47
CA VAL A 61 2.26 2.89 -8.71
C VAL A 61 1.42 1.98 -9.58
N THR A 62 1.92 0.80 -9.87
CA THR A 62 1.11 -0.28 -10.45
C THR A 62 0.40 -1.06 -9.34
N LEU A 63 -0.92 -1.17 -9.45
CA LEU A 63 -1.81 -1.88 -8.54
C LEU A 63 -1.70 -3.40 -8.73
N VAL A 64 -2.29 -4.18 -7.82
CA VAL A 64 -2.34 -5.65 -7.92
C VAL A 64 -3.01 -6.14 -9.20
N THR A 65 -3.92 -5.34 -9.77
CA THR A 65 -4.61 -5.60 -11.05
C THR A 65 -3.77 -5.30 -12.28
N GLY A 66 -2.54 -4.81 -12.12
CA GLY A 66 -1.70 -4.31 -13.21
C GLY A 66 -2.04 -2.89 -13.66
N ASP A 67 -3.12 -2.30 -13.15
CA ASP A 67 -3.52 -0.93 -13.49
C ASP A 67 -2.52 0.09 -12.89
N ARG A 68 -2.15 1.10 -13.67
CA ARG A 68 -1.09 2.06 -13.33
C ARG A 68 -1.69 3.39 -12.88
N VAL A 69 -1.29 3.86 -11.71
CA VAL A 69 -1.73 5.13 -11.13
C VAL A 69 -0.56 6.11 -11.11
N THR A 70 -0.77 7.32 -11.65
CA THR A 70 0.18 8.42 -11.57
C THR A 70 -0.24 9.40 -10.47
N LEU A 71 0.75 9.85 -9.71
CA LEU A 71 0.59 10.73 -8.56
C LEU A 71 1.49 11.95 -8.71
N ASP A 72 1.01 13.11 -8.28
CA ASP A 72 1.85 14.30 -8.17
C ASP A 72 2.83 14.22 -6.97
N ALA A 73 3.66 15.25 -6.82
CA ALA A 73 4.62 15.33 -5.71
C ALA A 73 3.97 15.29 -4.32
N LYS A 74 2.72 15.78 -4.21
CA LYS A 74 1.90 15.82 -2.99
C LYS A 74 1.15 14.50 -2.72
N GLY A 75 1.23 13.53 -3.63
CA GLY A 75 0.55 12.24 -3.50
C GLY A 75 -0.91 12.25 -3.97
N LYS A 76 -1.34 13.28 -4.69
CA LYS A 76 -2.67 13.32 -5.32
C LYS A 76 -2.65 12.52 -6.62
N VAL A 77 -3.68 11.71 -6.87
CA VAL A 77 -3.85 10.98 -8.12
C VAL A 77 -4.10 11.96 -9.27
N THR A 78 -3.25 11.90 -10.30
CA THR A 78 -3.33 12.75 -11.51
C THR A 78 -3.76 11.97 -12.74
N GLY A 79 -3.63 10.64 -12.73
CA GLY A 79 -4.07 9.78 -13.82
C GLY A 79 -4.14 8.32 -13.42
N VAL A 80 -4.96 7.57 -14.16
CA VAL A 80 -5.07 6.12 -14.04
C VAL A 80 -5.12 5.53 -15.44
N THR A 81 -4.23 4.58 -15.70
CA THR A 81 -4.12 3.85 -16.97
C THR A 81 -4.42 2.38 -16.70
N ALA A 82 -5.44 1.84 -17.37
CA ALA A 82 -5.77 0.43 -17.23
C ALA A 82 -4.67 -0.48 -17.80
N ALA A 83 -4.50 -1.66 -17.20
CA ALA A 83 -3.56 -2.66 -17.69
C ALA A 83 -3.96 -3.19 -19.07
N GLU A 84 -3.05 -3.94 -19.71
CA GLU A 84 -3.39 -4.73 -20.88
C GLU A 84 -4.52 -5.73 -20.56
N GLY A 85 -5.42 -5.96 -21.52
CA GLY A 85 -6.64 -6.76 -21.30
C GLY A 85 -7.76 -6.04 -20.53
N ARG A 86 -7.51 -4.86 -19.94
CA ARG A 86 -8.46 -4.10 -19.11
C ARG A 86 -8.85 -2.75 -19.72
N LYS A 87 -8.69 -2.57 -21.03
CA LYS A 87 -9.05 -1.31 -21.72
C LYS A 87 -10.53 -0.98 -21.51
N GLY A 88 -10.84 0.26 -21.10
CA GLY A 88 -12.19 0.69 -20.77
C GLY A 88 -12.64 0.39 -19.33
N MET A 89 -11.75 -0.15 -18.48
CA MET A 89 -12.02 -0.31 -17.05
C MET A 89 -12.34 1.04 -16.41
N ALA A 90 -13.42 1.10 -15.64
CA ALA A 90 -13.77 2.27 -14.84
C ALA A 90 -13.07 2.19 -13.48
N PHE A 91 -12.65 3.35 -12.96
CA PHE A 91 -11.98 3.47 -11.68
C PHE A 91 -12.70 4.44 -10.78
N ARG A 92 -12.83 4.06 -9.51
CA ARG A 92 -13.31 4.95 -8.45
C ARG A 92 -12.12 5.44 -7.65
N VAL A 93 -11.86 6.75 -7.71
CA VAL A 93 -10.84 7.42 -6.91
C VAL A 93 -11.50 8.05 -5.70
N GLN A 94 -11.04 7.72 -4.51
CA GLN A 94 -11.58 8.26 -3.25
C GLN A 94 -10.45 8.74 -2.35
N GLN A 95 -10.73 9.78 -1.56
CA GLN A 95 -9.89 10.15 -0.44
C GLN A 95 -10.64 9.91 0.86
N ALA A 96 -10.00 9.19 1.79
CA ALA A 96 -10.56 8.91 3.10
C ALA A 96 -9.44 8.85 4.13
N ALA A 97 -9.61 9.54 5.26
CA ALA A 97 -8.66 9.54 6.39
C ALA A 97 -7.20 9.86 5.98
N GLY A 98 -6.98 10.73 4.99
CA GLY A 98 -5.64 11.08 4.49
C GLY A 98 -5.03 10.07 3.50
N HIS A 99 -5.77 9.03 3.14
CA HIS A 99 -5.37 8.04 2.14
C HIS A 99 -6.12 8.25 0.84
N ALA A 100 -5.41 8.07 -0.28
CA ALA A 100 -6.00 7.99 -1.61
C ALA A 100 -6.18 6.51 -2.00
N TYR A 101 -7.39 6.17 -2.43
CA TYR A 101 -7.76 4.85 -2.91
C TYR A 101 -8.11 4.91 -4.39
N VAL A 102 -7.57 3.99 -5.19
CA VAL A 102 -7.93 3.83 -6.60
C VAL A 102 -8.44 2.42 -6.79
N VAL A 103 -9.75 2.28 -6.93
CA VAL A 103 -10.43 0.99 -6.96
C VAL A 103 -11.00 0.74 -8.36
N PRO A 104 -10.53 -0.29 -9.08
CA PRO A 104 -11.15 -0.75 -10.32
C PRO A 104 -12.57 -1.29 -10.08
N ARG A 105 -13.48 -1.13 -11.05
CA ARG A 105 -14.90 -1.51 -10.92
C ARG A 105 -15.11 -2.99 -10.55
N ASP A 106 -14.31 -3.88 -11.11
CA ASP A 106 -14.35 -5.33 -10.84
C ASP A 106 -13.82 -5.69 -9.43
N ALA A 107 -12.99 -4.84 -8.82
CA ALA A 107 -12.50 -5.03 -7.46
C ALA A 107 -13.50 -4.60 -6.38
N GLU A 108 -14.46 -3.73 -6.70
CA GLU A 108 -15.47 -3.25 -5.75
C GLU A 108 -16.27 -4.37 -5.05
N PRO A 109 -16.84 -5.37 -5.75
CA PRO A 109 -17.55 -6.46 -5.08
C PRO A 109 -16.62 -7.30 -4.20
N LEU A 110 -15.35 -7.46 -4.59
CA LEU A 110 -14.34 -8.21 -3.84
C LEU A 110 -13.89 -7.48 -2.58
N LEU A 111 -13.90 -6.15 -2.59
CA LEU A 111 -13.70 -5.35 -1.39
C LEU A 111 -14.93 -5.43 -0.46
N ALA A 112 -16.13 -5.44 -1.03
CA ALA A 112 -17.37 -5.48 -0.27
C ALA A 112 -17.59 -6.83 0.44
N ASN A 113 -17.28 -7.94 -0.23
CA ASN A 113 -17.41 -9.28 0.33
C ASN A 113 -16.18 -9.72 1.16
N GLY A 114 -15.12 -8.90 1.18
CA GLY A 114 -13.90 -9.15 1.96
C GLY A 114 -12.86 -10.06 1.30
N THR A 115 -13.09 -10.53 0.07
CA THR A 115 -12.10 -11.34 -0.69
C THR A 115 -10.84 -10.54 -1.04
N ALA A 116 -10.94 -9.22 -1.22
CA ALA A 116 -9.79 -8.34 -1.42
C ALA A 116 -9.58 -7.41 -0.22
N ASP A 117 -8.33 -7.24 0.20
CA ASP A 117 -7.97 -6.24 1.21
C ASP A 117 -7.90 -4.84 0.60
N ARG A 118 -8.52 -3.85 1.27
CA ARG A 118 -8.56 -2.44 0.81
C ARG A 118 -7.17 -1.83 0.59
N ARG A 119 -6.16 -2.29 1.33
CA ARG A 119 -4.77 -1.81 1.24
C ARG A 119 -4.12 -2.14 -0.09
N LEU A 120 -4.65 -3.11 -0.85
CA LEU A 120 -4.21 -3.40 -2.23
C LEU A 120 -4.45 -2.21 -3.18
N PHE A 121 -5.37 -1.32 -2.82
CA PHE A 121 -5.80 -0.17 -3.61
C PHE A 121 -5.49 1.18 -2.93
N ASP A 122 -4.80 1.17 -1.79
CA ASP A 122 -4.37 2.36 -1.06
C ASP A 122 -3.04 2.87 -1.62
N VAL A 123 -3.11 3.77 -2.60
CA VAL A 123 -1.90 4.26 -3.29
C VAL A 123 -1.00 5.07 -2.36
N THR A 124 -1.56 5.74 -1.35
CA THR A 124 -0.79 6.42 -0.30
C THR A 124 0.05 5.41 0.49
N GLN A 125 -0.56 4.31 0.94
CA GLN A 125 0.15 3.27 1.67
C GLN A 125 1.19 2.57 0.80
N LEU A 126 0.87 2.26 -0.46
CA LEU A 126 1.80 1.60 -1.39
C LEU A 126 3.06 2.44 -1.62
N VAL A 127 2.92 3.75 -1.85
CA VAL A 127 4.08 4.66 -1.95
C VAL A 127 4.86 4.72 -0.64
N SER A 128 4.18 4.92 0.50
CA SER A 128 4.85 5.03 1.81
C SER A 128 5.63 3.76 2.17
N SER A 129 5.13 2.61 1.73
CA SER A 129 5.73 1.29 1.93
C SER A 129 6.78 0.92 0.88
N ARG A 130 7.10 1.84 -0.05
CA ARG A 130 8.10 1.67 -1.12
C ARG A 130 7.71 0.62 -2.16
N TYR A 131 6.41 0.46 -2.40
CA TYR A 131 5.84 -0.37 -3.47
C TYR A 131 5.51 0.43 -4.73
N ASP A 132 6.13 1.60 -4.92
CA ASP A 132 6.09 2.34 -6.18
C ASP A 132 7.00 1.70 -7.26
N ASP A 133 6.74 2.01 -8.51
CA ASP A 133 7.37 1.35 -9.66
C ASP A 133 8.86 1.70 -9.80
N ALA A 134 9.30 2.83 -9.22
CA ALA A 134 10.72 3.21 -9.24
C ALA A 134 11.58 2.36 -8.30
N ARG A 135 10.96 1.68 -7.32
CA ARG A 135 11.69 0.91 -6.30
C ARG A 135 11.55 -0.60 -6.45
N ARG A 136 10.41 -1.05 -7.00
CA ARG A 136 10.11 -2.48 -7.04
C ARG A 136 9.14 -2.83 -8.16
N ALA A 137 9.48 -3.90 -8.89
CA ALA A 137 8.68 -4.49 -9.96
C ALA A 137 7.69 -5.56 -9.47
N ASP A 138 7.81 -6.03 -8.22
CA ASP A 138 6.90 -6.97 -7.58
C ASP A 138 6.08 -6.36 -6.43
N LEU A 139 4.92 -6.94 -6.17
CA LEU A 139 4.06 -6.67 -5.03
C LEU A 139 3.93 -7.95 -4.19
N PRO A 140 4.32 -7.93 -2.90
CA PRO A 140 4.15 -9.08 -2.04
C PRO A 140 2.71 -9.18 -1.54
N LEU A 141 2.18 -10.40 -1.60
CA LEU A 141 0.80 -10.74 -1.25
C LEU A 141 0.78 -11.94 -0.29
N ILE A 142 -0.27 -12.01 0.52
CA ILE A 142 -0.67 -13.25 1.18
C ILE A 142 -2.02 -13.65 0.60
N VAL A 143 -2.11 -14.85 0.03
CA VAL A 143 -3.36 -15.40 -0.49
C VAL A 143 -3.80 -16.49 0.46
N THR A 144 -5.00 -16.37 1.01
CA THR A 144 -5.58 -17.39 1.89
C THR A 144 -6.75 -18.07 1.21
N TYR A 145 -6.91 -19.36 1.51
CA TYR A 145 -7.87 -20.24 0.84
C TYR A 145 -8.89 -20.79 1.82
N ASP A 146 -10.03 -21.22 1.31
CA ASP A 146 -11.04 -21.91 2.11
C ASP A 146 -10.49 -23.17 2.77
N LYS A 147 -11.04 -23.51 3.95
CA LYS A 147 -10.48 -24.55 4.82
C LYS A 147 -10.33 -25.88 4.06
N GLY A 148 -9.13 -26.44 4.08
CA GLY A 148 -8.83 -27.72 3.42
C GLY A 148 -8.63 -27.61 1.90
N THR A 149 -8.61 -26.39 1.35
CA THR A 149 -8.31 -26.13 -0.05
C THR A 149 -6.97 -25.43 -0.20
N SER A 150 -6.35 -25.59 -1.38
CA SER A 150 -5.16 -24.86 -1.80
C SER A 150 -5.16 -24.65 -3.31
N VAL A 151 -4.42 -23.62 -3.75
CA VAL A 151 -4.14 -23.37 -5.16
C VAL A 151 -2.71 -23.85 -5.45
N PRO A 152 -2.51 -24.83 -6.35
CA PRO A 152 -1.18 -25.30 -6.70
C PRO A 152 -0.30 -24.17 -7.25
N ALA A 153 0.99 -24.17 -6.91
CA ALA A 153 1.95 -23.19 -7.42
C ALA A 153 2.00 -23.13 -8.96
N SER A 154 1.68 -24.24 -9.65
CA SER A 154 1.60 -24.31 -11.11
C SER A 154 0.52 -23.41 -11.71
N THR A 155 -0.55 -23.11 -10.97
CA THR A 155 -1.64 -22.22 -11.41
C THR A 155 -1.14 -20.79 -11.64
N PHE A 156 -0.07 -20.37 -10.95
CA PHE A 156 0.51 -19.02 -11.06
C PHE A 156 1.54 -18.84 -12.18
N ARG A 157 1.94 -19.92 -12.87
CA ARG A 157 3.02 -19.85 -13.88
C ARG A 157 2.70 -18.89 -15.03
N GLY A 158 1.44 -18.84 -15.45
CA GLY A 158 0.97 -17.93 -16.51
C GLY A 158 0.82 -16.48 -16.06
N SER A 159 0.77 -16.22 -14.75
CA SER A 159 0.45 -14.91 -14.20
C SER A 159 1.65 -14.16 -13.63
N GLY A 160 2.87 -14.61 -13.94
CA GLY A 160 4.12 -14.02 -13.44
C GLY A 160 4.31 -14.08 -11.91
N ALA A 161 3.45 -14.79 -11.19
CA ALA A 161 3.48 -14.84 -9.73
C ALA A 161 4.29 -16.04 -9.21
N THR A 162 5.03 -15.83 -8.14
CA THR A 162 5.85 -16.89 -7.52
C THR A 162 5.43 -17.12 -6.08
N VAL A 163 5.10 -18.36 -5.74
CA VAL A 163 4.86 -18.79 -4.35
C VAL A 163 6.21 -18.86 -3.65
N ARG A 164 6.36 -18.13 -2.54
CA ARG A 164 7.62 -18.02 -1.79
C ARG A 164 7.63 -18.85 -0.52
N ARG A 165 6.46 -19.06 0.08
CA ARG A 165 6.30 -19.80 1.34
C ARG A 165 4.86 -20.22 1.56
N ASP A 166 4.68 -21.48 1.96
CA ASP A 166 3.41 -21.98 2.48
C ASP A 166 3.20 -21.48 3.92
N LEU A 167 1.97 -21.08 4.24
CA LEU A 167 1.55 -20.56 5.54
C LEU A 167 0.40 -21.44 6.09
N PRO A 168 0.72 -22.66 6.58
CA PRO A 168 -0.29 -23.65 6.96
C PRO A 168 -1.20 -23.18 8.10
N SER A 169 -0.70 -22.33 9.01
CA SER A 169 -1.48 -21.79 10.14
C SER A 169 -2.68 -20.93 9.72
N ILE A 170 -2.65 -20.36 8.51
CA ILE A 170 -3.72 -19.52 7.96
C ILE A 170 -4.36 -20.11 6.69
N ASN A 171 -3.95 -21.32 6.32
CA ASN A 171 -4.31 -21.98 5.07
C ASN A 171 -4.09 -21.04 3.86
N GLY A 172 -2.85 -20.62 3.66
CA GLY A 172 -2.51 -19.66 2.62
C GLY A 172 -1.04 -19.69 2.20
N ASP A 173 -0.70 -18.84 1.24
CA ASP A 173 0.62 -18.73 0.64
C ASP A 173 1.10 -17.28 0.63
N ALA A 174 2.41 -17.09 0.86
CA ALA A 174 3.09 -15.85 0.54
C ALA A 174 3.48 -15.83 -0.94
N VAL A 175 2.89 -14.91 -1.71
CA VAL A 175 3.03 -14.82 -3.16
C VAL A 175 3.72 -13.51 -3.54
N ARG A 176 4.62 -13.56 -4.53
CA ARG A 176 5.22 -12.38 -5.15
C ARG A 176 4.58 -12.18 -6.51
N ALA A 177 3.77 -11.13 -6.64
CA ALA A 177 3.12 -10.73 -7.87
C ALA A 177 4.03 -9.81 -8.68
N ARG A 178 4.35 -10.15 -9.93
CA ARG A 178 4.97 -9.17 -10.81
C ARG A 178 3.92 -8.17 -11.28
N LYS A 179 4.27 -6.88 -11.27
CA LYS A 179 3.35 -5.80 -11.60
C LYS A 179 2.97 -5.77 -13.09
N SER A 180 3.89 -6.17 -13.97
CA SER A 180 3.64 -6.25 -15.41
C SER A 180 2.57 -7.28 -15.78
N GLU A 181 2.46 -8.36 -15.01
CA GLU A 181 1.52 -9.47 -15.19
C GLU A 181 0.34 -9.41 -14.21
N GLY A 182 0.11 -8.23 -13.60
CA GLY A 182 -0.91 -8.05 -12.56
C GLY A 182 -2.33 -8.37 -13.04
N SER A 183 -2.65 -8.11 -14.31
CA SER A 183 -3.98 -8.43 -14.88
C SER A 183 -4.23 -9.95 -14.87
N ASP A 184 -3.26 -10.73 -15.35
CA ASP A 184 -3.36 -12.19 -15.42
C ASP A 184 -3.42 -12.81 -14.02
N LEU A 185 -2.68 -12.25 -13.06
CA LEU A 185 -2.74 -12.69 -11.67
C LEU A 185 -4.10 -12.40 -11.06
N TRP A 186 -4.61 -11.19 -11.29
CA TRP A 186 -5.91 -10.79 -10.79
C TRP A 186 -7.01 -11.68 -11.34
N GLU A 187 -7.01 -11.95 -12.64
CA GLU A 187 -7.92 -12.90 -13.27
C GLU A 187 -7.80 -14.28 -12.63
N THR A 188 -6.59 -14.83 -12.52
CA THR A 188 -6.32 -16.15 -11.92
C THR A 188 -6.91 -16.30 -10.53
N LEU A 189 -6.82 -15.24 -9.71
CA LEU A 189 -7.26 -15.22 -8.31
C LEU A 189 -8.74 -14.88 -8.13
N THR A 190 -9.42 -14.28 -9.11
CA THR A 190 -10.76 -13.70 -8.90
C THR A 190 -11.84 -14.20 -9.86
N SER A 191 -11.48 -14.64 -11.06
CA SER A 191 -12.40 -15.19 -12.06
C SER A 191 -11.90 -16.47 -12.73
N GLY A 192 -10.64 -16.81 -12.54
CA GLY A 192 -9.96 -17.94 -13.18
C GLY A 192 -9.84 -19.18 -12.28
N PRO A 193 -8.86 -20.06 -12.57
CA PRO A 193 -8.76 -21.40 -11.97
C PRO A 193 -8.49 -21.42 -10.45
N GLY A 194 -8.01 -20.31 -9.87
CA GLY A 194 -7.82 -20.18 -8.42
C GLY A 194 -9.03 -19.62 -7.69
N ALA A 195 -9.94 -18.93 -8.38
CA ALA A 195 -10.95 -18.06 -7.78
C ALA A 195 -11.86 -18.77 -6.78
N ALA A 196 -12.36 -19.96 -7.13
CA ALA A 196 -13.29 -20.72 -6.30
C ALA A 196 -12.71 -21.18 -4.95
N LYS A 197 -11.39 -21.12 -4.78
CA LYS A 197 -10.70 -21.53 -3.55
C LYS A 197 -10.17 -20.34 -2.75
N VAL A 198 -10.07 -19.16 -3.37
CA VAL A 198 -9.49 -17.97 -2.75
C VAL A 198 -10.50 -17.38 -1.77
N ARG A 199 -10.15 -17.41 -0.49
CA ARG A 199 -10.92 -16.76 0.57
C ARG A 199 -10.57 -15.29 0.67
N LYS A 200 -9.27 -14.96 0.69
CA LYS A 200 -8.83 -13.56 0.81
C LYS A 200 -7.44 -13.30 0.26
N ILE A 201 -7.30 -12.18 -0.44
CA ILE A 201 -6.06 -11.61 -0.98
C ILE A 201 -5.66 -10.42 -0.11
N TRP A 202 -4.50 -10.52 0.51
CA TRP A 202 -3.95 -9.51 1.41
C TRP A 202 -2.69 -8.89 0.80
N LEU A 203 -2.48 -7.59 1.05
CA LEU A 203 -1.15 -7.00 0.90
C LEU A 203 -0.25 -7.57 2.00
N ASP A 204 0.89 -8.15 1.62
CA ASP A 204 1.97 -8.50 2.56
C ASP A 204 2.76 -7.22 2.88
N GLY A 205 2.11 -6.38 3.69
CA GLY A 205 2.57 -5.04 4.01
C GLY A 205 3.74 -5.04 4.99
N ARG A 206 4.60 -4.03 4.90
CA ARG A 206 5.65 -3.81 5.89
C ARG A 206 5.01 -3.36 7.21
N VAL A 207 5.30 -4.07 8.29
CA VAL A 207 5.02 -3.61 9.65
C VAL A 207 6.22 -2.82 10.17
N LYS A 208 5.97 -1.85 11.05
CA LYS A 208 7.01 -1.16 11.81
C LYS A 208 6.81 -1.51 13.28
N ALA A 209 7.89 -1.87 13.98
CA ALA A 209 7.85 -2.00 15.43
C ALA A 209 7.51 -0.63 16.03
N THR A 210 6.50 -0.61 16.90
CA THR A 210 6.15 0.56 17.73
C THR A 210 6.48 0.19 19.16
N LEU A 211 7.36 0.94 19.82
CA LEU A 211 7.71 0.70 21.21
C LEU A 211 6.68 1.36 22.12
N ASP A 212 5.92 0.57 22.88
CA ASP A 212 5.21 1.06 24.05
C ASP A 212 6.13 0.91 25.27
N ARG A 213 6.53 2.03 25.88
CA ARG A 213 7.27 2.02 27.15
C ARG A 213 6.36 1.43 28.24
N SER A 214 6.66 0.25 28.77
CA SER A 214 5.96 -0.27 29.96
C SER A 214 6.77 -1.37 30.67
N VAL A 215 7.49 -1.03 31.73
CA VAL A 215 8.08 -2.03 32.65
C VAL A 215 7.72 -1.82 34.14
N PRO A 216 7.37 -0.65 34.71
CA PRO A 216 7.12 -0.61 36.15
C PRO A 216 5.69 -0.98 36.62
N GLN A 217 4.80 -1.54 35.79
CA GLN A 217 3.38 -1.75 36.18
C GLN A 217 2.89 -3.20 36.36
N ILE A 218 3.69 -4.24 36.12
CA ILE A 218 3.17 -5.64 36.04
C ILE A 218 3.43 -6.52 37.27
N GLY A 219 3.94 -5.98 38.39
CA GLY A 219 4.07 -6.74 39.65
C GLY A 219 5.19 -7.79 39.69
N ALA A 220 6.16 -7.74 38.76
CA ALA A 220 7.27 -8.69 38.68
C ALA A 220 8.06 -8.88 40.01
N PRO A 221 8.37 -7.84 40.81
CA PRO A 221 9.07 -8.02 42.08
C PRO A 221 8.32 -8.90 43.09
N ALA A 222 6.98 -8.81 43.13
CA ALA A 222 6.16 -9.62 44.05
C ALA A 222 6.12 -11.09 43.62
N ALA A 223 6.12 -11.37 42.31
CA ALA A 223 6.17 -12.73 41.78
C ALA A 223 7.51 -13.42 42.08
N TRP A 224 8.64 -12.70 41.92
CA TRP A 224 9.96 -13.20 42.31
C TRP A 224 10.08 -13.43 43.81
N ALA A 225 9.56 -12.51 44.64
CA ALA A 225 9.52 -12.67 46.09
C ALA A 225 8.68 -13.89 46.53
N ALA A 226 7.68 -14.27 45.73
CA ALA A 226 6.87 -15.47 45.92
C ALA A 226 7.49 -16.75 45.31
N GLY A 227 8.70 -16.67 44.75
CA GLY A 227 9.43 -17.82 44.21
C GLY A 227 9.09 -18.21 42.77
N TYR A 228 8.30 -17.40 42.06
CA TYR A 228 7.99 -17.63 40.64
C TYR A 228 9.03 -16.94 39.74
N ASP A 229 9.97 -17.70 39.19
CA ASP A 229 11.10 -17.21 38.38
C ASP A 229 11.00 -17.57 36.88
N GLY A 230 9.97 -18.30 36.48
CA GLY A 230 9.77 -18.77 35.10
C GLY A 230 10.59 -20.01 34.73
N LYS A 231 11.24 -20.68 35.68
CA LYS A 231 12.01 -21.91 35.41
C LYS A 231 11.13 -22.99 34.78
N GLY A 232 11.57 -23.52 33.64
CA GLY A 232 10.83 -24.53 32.86
C GLY A 232 9.81 -23.97 31.86
N VAL A 233 9.57 -22.66 31.85
CA VAL A 233 8.73 -21.98 30.84
C VAL A 233 9.62 -21.45 29.71
N LYS A 234 9.23 -21.74 28.46
CA LYS A 234 9.88 -21.16 27.27
C LYS A 234 9.01 -20.07 26.69
N VAL A 235 9.59 -18.89 26.48
CA VAL A 235 8.93 -17.76 25.83
C VAL A 235 9.54 -17.57 24.44
N ALA A 236 8.70 -17.52 23.41
CA ALA A 236 9.13 -17.19 22.05
C ALA A 236 8.89 -15.70 21.79
N VAL A 237 9.96 -14.97 21.52
CA VAL A 237 9.91 -13.54 21.17
C VAL A 237 10.11 -13.40 19.66
N LEU A 238 9.12 -12.86 18.97
CA LEU A 238 9.20 -12.49 17.55
C LEU A 238 9.51 -11.00 17.46
N ASP A 239 10.78 -10.66 17.27
CA ASP A 239 11.29 -9.30 17.20
C ASP A 239 12.40 -9.23 16.13
N THR A 240 13.12 -8.11 16.02
CA THR A 240 14.23 -7.93 15.05
C THR A 240 15.50 -8.71 15.38
N GLY A 241 15.44 -9.64 16.35
CA GLY A 241 16.57 -10.41 16.86
C GLY A 241 16.96 -10.04 18.29
N ILE A 242 17.86 -10.83 18.88
CA ILE A 242 18.36 -10.69 20.26
C ILE A 242 19.88 -10.50 20.24
N ASP A 243 20.40 -9.59 21.07
CA ASP A 243 21.84 -9.49 21.29
C ASP A 243 22.30 -10.62 22.23
N ALA A 244 22.78 -11.71 21.63
CA ALA A 244 23.24 -12.87 22.36
C ALA A 244 24.51 -12.63 23.20
N THR A 245 25.20 -11.50 23.01
CA THR A 245 26.39 -11.13 23.79
C THR A 245 26.07 -10.34 25.05
N HIS A 246 24.79 -9.96 25.25
CA HIS A 246 24.38 -9.22 26.44
C HIS A 246 24.59 -10.06 27.72
N PRO A 247 25.26 -9.53 28.76
CA PRO A 247 25.60 -10.30 29.96
C PRO A 247 24.39 -10.89 30.68
N ASP A 248 23.22 -10.26 30.56
CA ASP A 248 21.97 -10.71 31.20
C ASP A 248 21.23 -11.80 30.41
N LEU A 249 21.62 -12.05 29.15
CA LEU A 249 20.90 -12.93 28.22
C LEU A 249 21.72 -14.14 27.76
N LYS A 250 23.06 -14.09 27.87
CA LYS A 250 23.99 -15.12 27.36
C LYS A 250 23.67 -16.57 27.77
N ASP A 251 23.07 -16.77 28.95
CA ASP A 251 22.73 -18.10 29.48
C ASP A 251 21.22 -18.42 29.43
N ARG A 252 20.41 -17.52 28.84
CA ARG A 252 18.93 -17.62 28.81
C ARG A 252 18.34 -17.81 27.40
N ILE A 253 19.18 -17.82 26.36
CA ILE A 253 18.73 -17.92 24.97
C ILE A 253 18.65 -19.39 24.54
N GLY A 254 17.43 -19.85 24.27
CA GLY A 254 17.23 -21.03 23.43
C GLY A 254 17.31 -20.63 21.96
N VAL A 255 18.13 -21.30 21.15
CA VAL A 255 18.23 -21.01 19.72
C VAL A 255 16.88 -21.27 19.04
N GLY A 256 16.33 -20.24 18.39
CA GLY A 256 15.11 -20.30 17.59
C GLY A 256 15.42 -20.11 16.09
N PRO A 257 14.49 -20.52 15.21
CA PRO A 257 14.63 -20.28 13.78
C PRO A 257 14.64 -18.78 13.45
N GLU A 258 15.58 -18.37 12.58
CA GLU A 258 15.63 -17.05 11.95
C GLU A 258 14.66 -17.01 10.77
N TYR A 259 13.91 -15.91 10.62
CA TYR A 259 12.87 -15.78 9.59
C TYR A 259 13.17 -14.67 8.57
N GLU A 260 14.21 -13.86 8.77
CA GLU A 260 14.68 -12.88 7.79
C GLU A 260 15.69 -13.49 6.81
N ARG A 261 15.63 -13.10 5.52
CA ARG A 261 16.46 -13.68 4.45
C ARG A 261 17.62 -12.81 3.97
N ASN A 262 17.86 -11.63 4.57
CA ASN A 262 18.87 -10.67 4.11
C ASN A 262 19.47 -9.83 5.26
N VAL A 263 20.11 -10.46 6.25
CA VAL A 263 20.97 -9.77 7.21
C VAL A 263 22.42 -9.98 6.76
N PRO A 264 23.20 -8.93 6.42
CA PRO A 264 24.64 -9.11 6.27
C PRO A 264 25.22 -9.59 7.61
N PRO A 265 26.19 -10.53 7.62
CA PRO A 265 26.76 -11.01 8.87
C PRO A 265 27.30 -9.83 9.68
N GLY A 266 26.70 -9.54 10.84
CA GLY A 266 27.02 -8.41 11.71
C GLY A 266 26.06 -7.21 11.70
N GLY A 267 24.97 -7.25 10.92
CA GLY A 267 23.95 -6.20 10.92
C GLY A 267 23.01 -6.28 12.13
N GLN A 268 23.44 -5.80 13.29
CA GLN A 268 22.54 -5.61 14.44
C GLN A 268 21.61 -4.43 14.18
N VAL A 269 20.33 -4.69 13.90
CA VAL A 269 19.28 -3.70 14.11
C VAL A 269 18.89 -3.79 15.58
N GLY A 270 19.59 -3.01 16.42
CA GLY A 270 19.50 -3.06 17.88
C GLY A 270 18.19 -2.52 18.44
N HIS A 271 17.10 -3.27 18.29
CA HIS A 271 15.85 -3.04 19.04
C HIS A 271 15.58 -4.11 20.11
N GLY A 272 16.22 -5.29 20.03
CA GLY A 272 16.07 -6.36 21.02
C GLY A 272 16.69 -6.10 22.40
N ARG A 273 17.14 -4.87 22.71
CA ARG A 273 17.78 -4.54 24.00
C ARG A 273 16.79 -4.32 25.14
N GLU A 274 15.52 -4.02 24.85
CA GLU A 274 14.53 -3.64 25.88
C GLU A 274 13.34 -4.59 26.01
N SER A 275 13.19 -5.59 25.12
CA SER A 275 12.08 -6.56 25.18
C SER A 275 12.34 -7.70 26.18
N VAL A 276 13.60 -7.93 26.56
CA VAL A 276 14.00 -8.98 27.51
C VAL A 276 15.08 -8.42 28.44
N SER A 277 14.68 -8.03 29.65
CA SER A 277 15.55 -7.77 30.80
C SER A 277 14.81 -8.21 32.06
#